data_AF-A0A359LIS5-F1
#
_entry.id   AF-A0A359LIS5-F1
#
_cell.length_a   1.000
_cell.length_b   1.000
_cell.length_c   1.000
_cell.angle_alpha   90.00
_cell.angle_beta   90.00
_cell.angle_gamma   90.00
#
_symmetry.space_group_name_H-M   'P 1'
#
loop_
_entity.id
_entity.type
_entity.pdbx_description
1 polymer ?
#
loop_
_entity_poly.entity_id
_entity_poly.type
_entity_poly.pdbx_seq_one_letter_code
_entity_poly.pdbx_strand_id
1 'polypeptide(L)'
;MGQTASLIILMTILGALVAALYYNWYQAKILIGDVGILIIGAVIASAVIVGNYETAGAIIIIPYVVDFLIKAKNRFPYSFGVYRDGKLYCPEGGPVGLAQLVMKVCGGISESNLVLVLMGIEAVFGVIAILVYI
;
A
#
# COMPACT_ATOMS: atom_id res chain seq x y z
N MET A 1 6.07 -26.88 -9.65
CA MET A 1 6.46 -25.92 -10.72
C MET A 1 5.80 -24.56 -10.54
N GLY A 2 4.49 -24.46 -10.25
CA GLY A 2 3.81 -23.18 -10.01
C GLY A 2 4.39 -22.36 -8.85
N GLN A 3 4.63 -23.00 -7.70
CA GLN A 3 5.20 -22.33 -6.51
C GLN A 3 6.61 -21.77 -6.75
N THR A 4 7.48 -22.53 -7.43
CA THR A 4 8.83 -22.07 -7.79
C THR A 4 8.78 -20.90 -8.78
N ALA A 5 7.86 -20.94 -9.75
CA ALA A 5 7.67 -19.82 -10.68
C ALA A 5 7.15 -18.56 -9.97
N SER A 6 6.17 -18.72 -9.08
CA SER A 6 5.64 -17.64 -8.23
C SER A 6 6.75 -17.01 -7.37
N LEU A 7 7.60 -17.83 -6.75
CA LEU A 7 8.74 -17.36 -5.96
C LEU A 7 9.71 -16.53 -6.79
N ILE A 8 10.05 -16.97 -8.00
CA ILE A 8 10.96 -16.23 -8.91
C ILE A 8 10.34 -14.88 -9.29
N ILE A 9 9.05 -14.86 -9.63
CA ILE A 9 8.32 -13.63 -9.96
C ILE A 9 8.37 -12.66 -8.77
N LEU A 10 8.01 -13.13 -7.57
CA LEU A 10 7.97 -12.31 -6.35
C LEU A 10 9.35 -11.78 -5.96
N MET A 11 10.40 -12.60 -6.04
CA MET A 11 11.78 -12.16 -5.76
C MET A 11 12.27 -11.11 -6.76
N THR A 12 11.90 -11.26 -8.04
CA THR A 12 12.29 -10.32 -9.09
C THR A 12 11.65 -8.95 -8.88
N ILE A 13 10.32 -8.93 -8.64
CA ILE A 13 9.63 -7.66 -8.38
C ILE A 13 10.06 -7.04 -7.04
N LEU A 14 10.34 -7.86 -6.01
CA LEU A 14 10.87 -7.36 -4.74
C LEU A 14 12.19 -6.62 -4.94
N GLY A 15 13.13 -7.19 -5.71
CA GLY A 15 14.40 -6.52 -6.03
C GLY A 15 14.20 -5.18 -6.74
N ALA A 16 13.31 -5.14 -7.74
CA ALA A 16 12.96 -3.90 -8.44
C ALA A 16 12.30 -2.86 -7.51
N LEU A 17 11.41 -3.30 -6.61
CA LEU A 17 10.73 -2.43 -5.67
C LEU A 17 11.64 -1.89 -4.58
N VAL A 18 12.59 -2.68 -4.08
CA VAL A 18 13.59 -2.19 -3.12
C VAL A 18 14.45 -1.09 -3.74
N ALA A 19 14.87 -1.26 -4.99
CA ALA A 19 15.59 -0.22 -5.72
C ALA A 19 14.72 1.03 -5.96
N ALA A 20 13.47 0.86 -6.38
CA ALA A 20 12.54 1.97 -6.56
C ALA A 20 12.27 2.71 -5.23
N LEU A 21 12.10 1.96 -4.14
CA LEU A 21 11.89 2.49 -2.80
C LEU A 21 13.09 3.32 -2.32
N TYR A 22 14.32 2.91 -2.62
CA TYR A 22 15.51 3.70 -2.27
C TYR A 22 15.49 5.11 -2.87
N TYR A 23 15.02 5.26 -4.11
CA TYR A 23 14.90 6.56 -4.77
C TYR A 23 13.59 7.29 -4.44
N ASN A 24 12.53 6.57 -4.08
CA ASN A 24 11.23 7.13 -3.71
C ASN A 24 11.14 7.48 -2.21
N TRP A 25 12.03 6.95 -1.36
CA TRP A 25 12.01 7.21 0.08
C TRP A 25 12.09 8.71 0.36
N TYR A 26 11.44 9.15 1.44
CA TYR A 26 11.38 10.56 1.80
C TYR A 26 12.79 11.17 1.95
N GLN A 27 13.17 12.25 1.25
CA GLN A 27 12.45 13.04 0.23
C GLN A 27 12.52 12.40 -1.17
N ALA A 28 11.36 12.20 -1.81
CA ALA A 28 11.24 11.44 -3.05
C ALA A 28 11.97 12.10 -4.23
N LYS A 29 12.85 11.33 -4.90
CA LYS A 29 13.57 11.75 -6.12
C LYS A 29 12.89 11.27 -7.39
N ILE A 30 12.14 10.17 -7.29
CA ILE A 30 11.34 9.60 -8.38
C ILE A 30 9.93 9.32 -7.86
N LEU A 31 8.95 9.34 -8.77
CA LEU A 31 7.58 8.91 -8.51
C LEU A 31 7.28 7.69 -9.38
N ILE A 32 6.69 6.66 -8.78
CA ILE A 32 6.34 5.41 -9.48
C ILE A 32 5.24 5.65 -10.54
N GLY A 33 4.28 6.52 -10.20
CA GLY A 33 3.12 6.82 -11.05
C GLY A 33 2.19 5.64 -11.28
N ASP A 34 1.17 5.83 -12.13
CA ASP A 34 0.13 4.83 -12.37
C ASP A 34 0.67 3.57 -13.05
N VAL A 35 1.65 3.74 -13.95
CA VAL A 35 2.27 2.62 -14.67
C VAL A 35 2.86 1.61 -13.69
N GLY A 36 3.63 2.07 -12.70
CA GLY A 36 4.22 1.15 -11.75
C GLY A 36 3.20 0.54 -10.80
N ILE A 37 2.20 1.30 -10.33
CA ILE A 37 1.15 0.78 -9.45
C ILE A 37 0.35 -0.34 -10.13
N LEU A 38 -0.05 -0.15 -11.40
CA LEU A 38 -0.79 -1.16 -12.16
C LEU A 38 0.05 -2.42 -12.41
N ILE A 39 1.34 -2.25 -12.73
CA ILE A 39 2.27 -3.38 -12.92
C ILE A 39 2.42 -4.17 -11.62
N ILE A 40 2.61 -3.49 -10.49
CA ILE A 40 2.77 -4.15 -9.18
C ILE A 40 1.55 -5.01 -8.87
N GLY A 41 0.34 -4.47 -9.03
CA GLY A 41 -0.90 -5.22 -8.81
C GLY A 41 -1.02 -6.43 -9.72
N ALA A 42 -0.75 -6.26 -11.02
CA ALA A 42 -0.84 -7.34 -12.00
C ALA A 42 0.17 -8.48 -11.73
N VAL A 43 1.40 -8.14 -11.35
CA VAL A 43 2.45 -9.13 -11.03
C VAL A 43 2.13 -9.87 -9.74
N ILE A 44 1.69 -9.18 -8.68
CA ILE A 44 1.28 -9.81 -7.42
C ILE A 44 0.10 -10.77 -7.68
N ALA A 45 -0.94 -10.32 -8.41
CA ALA A 45 -2.09 -11.17 -8.73
C ALA A 45 -1.68 -12.41 -9.54
N SER A 46 -0.83 -12.23 -10.54
CA SER A 46 -0.30 -13.35 -11.35
C SER A 46 0.49 -14.35 -10.49
N ALA A 47 1.36 -13.86 -9.59
CA ALA A 47 2.14 -14.71 -8.71
C ALA A 47 1.26 -15.50 -7.71
N VAL A 48 0.21 -14.86 -7.18
CA VAL A 48 -0.75 -15.50 -6.27
C VAL A 48 -1.52 -16.62 -6.97
N ILE A 49 -2.01 -16.38 -8.20
CA ILE A 49 -2.76 -17.37 -8.99
C ILE A 49 -1.86 -18.54 -9.39
N VAL A 50 -0.65 -18.26 -9.90
CA VAL A 50 0.31 -19.30 -10.33
C VAL A 50 0.82 -20.12 -9.13
N GLY A 51 0.96 -19.50 -7.97
CA GLY A 51 1.42 -20.13 -6.74
C GLY A 51 0.35 -20.90 -5.97
N ASN A 52 -0.93 -20.75 -6.34
CA ASN A 52 -2.09 -21.26 -5.59
C ASN A 52 -2.13 -20.74 -4.13
N TYR A 53 -1.87 -19.44 -3.95
CA TYR A 53 -1.85 -18.76 -2.65
C TYR A 53 -2.99 -17.74 -2.51
N GLU A 54 -4.15 -18.03 -3.10
CA GLU A 54 -5.27 -17.09 -3.22
C GLU A 54 -5.74 -16.54 -1.88
N THR A 55 -5.78 -17.39 -0.84
CA THR A 55 -6.15 -16.95 0.52
C THR A 55 -5.15 -15.95 1.09
N ALA A 56 -3.85 -16.13 0.88
CA ALA A 56 -2.83 -15.18 1.34
C ALA A 56 -2.96 -13.85 0.57
N GLY A 57 -3.15 -13.91 -0.75
CA GLY A 57 -3.38 -12.71 -1.57
C GLY A 57 -4.63 -11.93 -1.14
N ALA A 58 -5.71 -12.64 -0.79
CA ALA A 58 -6.95 -12.02 -0.31
C ALA A 58 -6.76 -11.31 1.03
N ILE A 59 -5.91 -11.81 1.93
CA ILE A 59 -5.62 -11.16 3.22
C ILE A 59 -4.77 -9.90 3.00
N ILE A 60 -3.75 -9.98 2.16
CA ILE A 60 -2.83 -8.86 1.89
C ILE A 60 -3.55 -7.69 1.20
N ILE A 61 -4.57 -7.97 0.37
CA ILE A 61 -5.30 -6.90 -0.32
C ILE A 61 -6.33 -6.18 0.55
N ILE A 62 -6.66 -6.69 1.75
CA ILE A 62 -7.66 -6.10 2.66
C ILE A 62 -7.48 -4.59 2.87
N PRO A 63 -6.30 -4.08 3.29
CA PRO A 63 -6.13 -2.64 3.50
C PRO A 63 -6.39 -1.81 2.23
N TYR A 64 -5.99 -2.29 1.05
CA TYR A 64 -6.31 -1.64 -0.23
C TYR A 64 -7.82 -1.66 -0.53
N VAL A 65 -8.50 -2.75 -0.22
CA VAL A 65 -9.97 -2.85 -0.34
C VAL A 65 -10.65 -1.88 0.62
N VAL A 66 -10.16 -1.74 1.86
CA VAL A 66 -10.70 -0.78 2.82
C VAL A 66 -10.52 0.65 2.32
N ASP A 67 -9.34 1.02 1.77
CA ASP A 67 -9.14 2.33 1.13
C ASP A 67 -10.11 2.56 -0.03
N PHE A 68 -10.27 1.54 -0.88
CA PHE A 68 -11.20 1.58 -2.00
C PHE A 68 -12.64 1.80 -1.56
N LEU A 69 -13.11 1.10 -0.52
CA LEU A 69 -14.47 1.26 0.02
C LEU A 69 -14.70 2.64 0.61
N ILE A 70 -13.71 3.20 1.33
CA ILE A 70 -13.79 4.57 1.85
C ILE A 70 -13.89 5.57 0.69
N LYS A 71 -13.05 5.41 -0.35
CA LYS A 71 -13.11 6.27 -1.55
C LYS A 71 -14.42 6.13 -2.30
N ALA A 72 -14.92 4.90 -2.46
CA ALA A 72 -16.18 4.62 -3.14
C ALA A 72 -17.37 5.30 -2.44
N LYS A 73 -17.44 5.24 -1.10
CA LYS A 73 -18.45 5.94 -0.30
C LYS A 73 -18.44 7.45 -0.55
N ASN A 74 -17.26 8.03 -0.75
CA ASN A 74 -17.08 9.46 -0.98
C ASN A 74 -17.15 9.88 -2.45
N ARG A 75 -17.49 8.96 -3.38
CA ARG A 75 -17.58 9.19 -4.84
C ARG A 75 -16.21 9.41 -5.54
N PHE A 76 -15.17 8.73 -5.08
CA PHE A 76 -13.80 8.78 -5.61
C PHE A 76 -13.19 10.20 -5.74
N PRO A 77 -13.20 11.01 -4.67
CA PRO A 77 -12.55 12.32 -4.68
C PRO A 77 -11.03 12.16 -4.53
N TYR A 78 -10.29 13.17 -4.97
CA TYR A 78 -8.84 13.21 -4.74
C TYR A 78 -8.53 13.29 -3.24
N SER A 79 -7.67 12.39 -2.76
CA SER A 79 -7.36 12.24 -1.33
C SER A 79 -6.07 12.97 -0.93
N PHE A 80 -6.01 14.29 -1.16
CA PHE A 80 -4.83 15.10 -0.78
C PHE A 80 -4.86 15.52 0.69
N GLY A 81 -3.69 15.55 1.33
CA GLY A 81 -3.51 16.12 2.67
C GLY A 81 -3.19 17.62 2.60
N VAL A 82 -3.56 18.37 3.64
CA VAL A 82 -3.18 19.78 3.76
C VAL A 82 -1.87 19.87 4.52
N TYR A 83 -0.82 20.36 3.87
CA TYR A 83 0.48 20.56 4.50
C TYR A 83 0.51 21.88 5.30
N ARG A 84 0.84 21.81 6.59
CA ARG A 84 1.07 22.98 7.47
C ARG A 84 2.24 22.70 8.39
N ASP A 85 3.23 23.58 8.39
CA ASP A 85 4.38 23.57 9.32
C ASP A 85 5.07 22.20 9.49
N GLY A 86 5.34 21.50 8.38
CA GLY A 86 6.04 20.20 8.42
C GLY A 86 5.14 18.99 8.69
N LYS A 87 3.83 19.17 8.81
CA LYS A 87 2.86 18.09 9.04
C LYS A 87 1.72 18.11 8.03
N LEU A 88 1.21 16.92 7.72
CA LEU A 88 0.02 16.68 6.92
C LEU A 88 -1.20 16.54 7.81
N TYR A 89 -2.24 17.30 7.48
CA TYR A 89 -3.53 17.29 8.16
C TYR A 89 -4.64 16.80 7.22
N CYS A 90 -5.67 16.21 7.81
CA CYS A 90 -6.88 15.84 7.09
C CYS A 90 -7.60 17.12 6.61
N PRO A 91 -8.08 17.17 5.34
CA PRO A 91 -8.87 18.28 4.86
C PRO A 91 -10.20 18.42 5.61
N GLU A 92 -10.78 19.62 5.60
CA GLU A 92 -11.98 19.99 6.36
C GLU A 92 -13.23 19.18 5.95
N GLY A 93 -13.28 18.69 4.72
CA GLY A 93 -14.34 17.81 4.20
C GLY A 93 -14.37 16.40 4.79
N GLY A 94 -13.43 16.05 5.68
CA GLY A 94 -13.34 14.74 6.31
C GLY A 94 -12.45 13.74 5.54
N PRO A 95 -12.22 12.53 6.11
CA PRO A 95 -11.32 11.56 5.53
C PRO A 95 -12.00 10.84 4.35
N VAL A 96 -11.43 11.00 3.16
CA VAL A 96 -11.88 10.37 1.93
C VAL A 96 -11.03 9.16 1.50
N GLY A 97 -9.97 8.86 2.24
CA GLY A 97 -9.15 7.65 2.10
C GLY A 97 -8.46 7.25 3.40
N LEU A 98 -7.84 6.08 3.43
CA LEU A 98 -7.15 5.55 4.62
C LEU A 98 -6.04 6.48 5.10
N ALA A 99 -5.25 7.05 4.20
CA ALA A 99 -4.18 7.97 4.56
C ALA A 99 -4.71 9.20 5.33
N GLN A 100 -5.83 9.78 4.89
CA GLN A 100 -6.44 10.92 5.58
C GLN A 100 -7.14 10.51 6.89
N LEU A 101 -7.65 9.27 6.97
CA LEU A 101 -8.17 8.73 8.22
C LEU A 101 -7.04 8.68 9.27
N VAL A 102 -5.85 8.20 8.88
CA VAL A 102 -4.66 8.20 9.74
C VAL A 102 -4.26 9.64 10.12
N MET A 103 -4.23 10.57 9.17
CA MET A 103 -3.95 11.99 9.45
C MET A 103 -4.93 12.58 10.48
N LYS A 104 -6.23 12.24 10.36
CA LYS A 104 -7.28 12.71 11.26
C LYS A 104 -7.11 12.13 12.67
N VAL A 105 -6.86 10.82 12.77
CA VAL A 105 -6.65 10.14 14.06
C VAL A 105 -5.41 10.66 14.78
N CYS A 106 -4.33 10.94 14.04
CA CYS A 106 -3.10 11.48 14.62
C CYS A 106 -3.14 12.99 14.89
N GLY A 107 -4.15 13.73 14.43
CA GLY A 107 -4.24 15.18 14.60
C GLY A 107 -3.12 15.97 13.92
N GLY A 108 -2.56 15.44 12.83
CA GLY A 108 -1.42 16.01 12.11
C GLY A 108 -0.15 15.16 12.22
N ILE A 109 0.37 14.67 11.09
CA ILE A 109 1.49 13.71 11.04
C ILE A 109 2.50 14.11 9.96
N SER A 110 3.80 13.89 10.17
CA SER A 110 4.79 14.10 9.10
C SER A 110 4.63 13.05 7.99
N GLU A 111 5.06 13.36 6.77
CA GLU A 111 4.92 12.44 5.63
C GLU A 111 5.61 11.11 5.88
N SER A 112 6.85 11.14 6.40
CA SER A 112 7.60 9.92 6.74
C SER A 112 6.88 9.06 7.77
N ASN A 113 6.32 9.68 8.82
CA ASN A 113 5.61 8.94 9.86
C ASN A 113 4.30 8.36 9.33
N LEU A 114 3.60 9.08 8.44
CA LEU A 114 2.41 8.56 7.79
C LEU A 114 2.74 7.31 6.95
N VAL A 115 3.81 7.36 6.16
CA VAL A 115 4.28 6.21 5.36
C VAL A 115 4.64 5.05 6.28
N LEU A 116 5.36 5.29 7.39
CA LEU A 116 5.68 4.26 8.38
C LEU A 116 4.44 3.62 9.00
N VAL A 117 3.41 4.40 9.33
CA VAL A 117 2.15 3.88 9.87
C VAL A 117 1.44 2.99 8.84
N LEU A 118 1.35 3.44 7.58
CA LEU A 118 0.73 2.65 6.52
C LEU A 118 1.50 1.35 6.26
N MET A 119 2.84 1.41 6.17
CA MET A 119 3.66 0.19 6.06
C MET A 119 3.51 -0.72 7.28
N GLY A 120 3.31 -0.16 8.48
CA GLY A 120 3.01 -0.92 9.69
C GLY A 120 1.68 -1.66 9.60
N ILE A 121 0.63 -1.01 9.09
CA ILE A 121 -0.67 -1.65 8.83
C ILE A 121 -0.50 -2.80 7.83
N GLU A 122 0.17 -2.55 6.70
CA GLU A 122 0.46 -3.61 5.70
C GLU A 122 1.25 -4.77 6.31
N ALA A 123 2.27 -4.48 7.11
CA ALA A 123 3.08 -5.51 7.76
C ALA A 123 2.26 -6.40 8.70
N VAL A 124 1.27 -5.84 9.42
CA VAL A 124 0.34 -6.62 10.26
C VAL A 124 -0.46 -7.60 9.40
N PHE A 125 -1.04 -7.16 8.28
CA PHE A 125 -1.76 -8.05 7.36
C PHE A 125 -0.84 -9.09 6.72
N GLY A 126 0.40 -8.72 6.40
CA GLY A 126 1.42 -9.65 5.91
C GLY A 126 1.76 -10.76 6.93
N VAL A 127 1.94 -10.41 8.20
CA VAL A 127 2.16 -11.38 9.29
C VAL A 127 0.94 -12.29 9.46
N ILE A 128 -0.28 -11.73 9.45
CA ILE A 128 -1.52 -12.52 9.52
C ILE A 128 -1.60 -13.52 8.36
N ALA A 129 -1.27 -13.08 7.13
CA ALA A 129 -1.28 -13.96 5.96
C ALA A 129 -0.30 -15.14 6.11
N ILE A 130 0.88 -14.90 6.69
CA ILE A 130 1.86 -15.95 6.99
C ILE A 130 1.32 -16.91 8.06
N LEU A 131 0.78 -16.38 9.15
CA LEU A 131 0.26 -17.19 10.27
C LEU A 131 -0.92 -18.09 9.87
N VAL A 132 -1.71 -17.70 8.86
CA VAL A 132 -2.80 -18.53 8.33
C VAL A 132 -2.27 -19.72 7.50
N TYR A 133 -1.04 -19.64 6.99
CA TYR A 133 -0.42 -20.66 6.14
C TYR A 133 0.64 -21.53 6.84
N ILE A 134 1.00 -21.19 8.08
CA ILE A 134 1.82 -22.02 8.98
C ILE A 134 0.91 -23.02 9.70
#